data_AF-T1DAM3-F1
#
_entry.id   AF-T1DAM3-F1
#
_cell.length_a   1.000
_cell.length_b   1.000
_cell.length_c   1.000
_cell.angle_alpha   90.00
_cell.angle_beta   90.00
_cell.angle_gamma   90.00
#
_symmetry.space_group_name_H-M   'P 1'
#
loop_
_entity.id
_entity.type
_entity.pdbx_description
1 polymer ?
#
loop_
_entity_poly.entity_id
_entity_poly.type
_entity_poly.pdbx_seq_one_letter_code
_entity_poly.pdbx_strand_id
1 'polypeptide(L)'
;INGPRFSTKAESKFFRGIGADIIGMTQYPEVALARESSLCYLNIAIVTDYDSGLDDDIGIKPVSYEEVSANFSRSVDTVGKLIKNIVKSIDGRKSCNCKNAMKGAIIDK
;
A
#
# COMPACT_ATOMS: atom_id res chain seq x y z
N ILE A 1 -1.50 1.47 9.26
CA ILE A 1 -1.99 1.39 10.67
C ILE A 1 -2.33 -0.05 11.02
N ASN A 2 -2.49 -0.40 12.30
CA ASN A 2 -2.74 -1.79 12.70
C ASN A 2 -4.20 -2.26 12.44
N GLY A 3 -5.16 -1.34 12.36
CA GLY A 3 -6.59 -1.70 12.30
C GLY A 3 -7.11 -2.32 13.61
N PRO A 4 -8.33 -2.90 13.63
CA PRO A 4 -9.31 -2.97 12.53
C PRO A 4 -10.14 -1.70 12.36
N ARG A 5 -10.04 -0.75 13.30
CA ARG A 5 -10.70 0.56 13.18
C ARG A 5 -10.02 1.42 12.12
N PHE A 6 -10.80 2.31 11.51
CA PHE A 6 -10.25 3.42 10.74
C PHE A 6 -9.59 4.46 11.66
N SER A 7 -8.83 5.35 11.05
CA SER A 7 -8.22 6.48 11.75
C SER A 7 -9.29 7.40 12.33
N THR A 8 -8.91 8.15 13.35
CA THR A 8 -9.61 9.38 13.73
C THR A 8 -9.13 10.53 12.85
N LYS A 9 -9.87 11.64 12.81
CA LYS A 9 -9.44 12.86 12.10
C LYS A 9 -8.07 13.37 12.57
N ALA A 10 -7.79 13.29 13.86
CA ALA A 10 -6.51 13.72 14.41
C ALA A 10 -5.34 12.84 13.92
N GLU A 11 -5.54 11.52 13.88
CA GLU A 11 -4.56 10.59 13.33
C GLU A 11 -4.35 10.79 11.83
N SER A 12 -5.44 10.99 11.07
CA SER A 12 -5.37 11.28 9.64
C SER A 12 -4.57 12.57 9.36
N LYS A 13 -4.84 13.65 10.11
CA LYS A 13 -4.07 14.90 10.06
C LYS A 13 -2.59 14.68 10.43
N PHE A 14 -2.31 13.86 11.44
CA PHE A 14 -0.94 13.50 11.80
C PHE A 14 -0.21 12.77 10.67
N PHE A 15 -0.83 11.74 10.06
CA PHE A 15 -0.22 10.99 8.95
C PHE A 15 0.07 11.88 7.74
N ARG A 16 -0.87 12.77 7.39
CA ARG A 16 -0.64 13.80 6.36
C ARG A 16 0.53 14.72 6.73
N GLY A 17 0.58 15.17 8.00
CA GLY A 17 1.61 16.06 8.52
C GLY A 17 3.03 15.47 8.50
N ILE A 18 3.16 14.13 8.55
CA ILE A 18 4.45 13.44 8.38
C ILE A 18 4.75 13.06 6.92
N GLY A 19 3.93 13.52 5.97
CA GLY A 19 4.12 13.29 4.54
C GLY A 19 3.61 11.96 4.01
N ALA A 20 2.65 11.31 4.69
CA ALA A 20 2.00 10.12 4.15
C ALA A 20 0.92 10.48 3.12
N ASP A 21 1.01 9.90 1.92
CA ASP A 21 0.03 10.11 0.85
C ASP A 21 -1.15 9.12 0.89
N ILE A 22 -0.89 7.89 1.32
CA ILE A 22 -1.86 6.79 1.36
C ILE A 22 -1.80 6.07 2.71
N ILE A 23 -2.94 5.52 3.13
CA ILE A 23 -3.06 4.76 4.38
C ILE A 23 -3.66 3.39 4.09
N GLY A 24 -3.20 2.38 4.84
CA GLY A 24 -3.67 1.00 4.73
C GLY A 24 -3.28 0.17 5.94
N MET A 25 -3.65 -1.11 5.93
CA MET A 25 -3.48 -2.02 7.09
C MET A 25 -2.59 -3.23 6.82
N THR A 26 -2.16 -3.48 5.58
CA THR A 26 -1.56 -4.77 5.18
C THR A 26 -0.10 -4.69 4.75
N GLN A 27 0.36 -3.53 4.27
CA GLN A 27 1.68 -3.41 3.64
C GLN A 27 2.84 -3.74 4.60
N TYR A 28 2.72 -3.37 5.87
CA TYR A 28 3.63 -3.82 6.92
C TYR A 28 2.95 -4.97 7.70
N PRO A 29 3.64 -6.11 7.93
CA PRO A 29 5.05 -6.38 7.66
C PRO A 29 5.36 -7.00 6.29
N GLU A 30 4.39 -7.16 5.39
CA GLU A 30 4.56 -7.87 4.10
C GLU A 30 5.77 -7.39 3.28
N VAL A 31 5.95 -6.07 3.14
CA VAL A 31 7.09 -5.49 2.39
C VAL A 31 8.44 -5.79 3.05
N ALA A 32 8.49 -5.80 4.38
CA ALA A 32 9.71 -6.10 5.13
C ALA A 32 10.09 -7.56 4.96
N LEU A 33 9.13 -8.47 5.12
CA LEU A 33 9.33 -9.91 4.94
C LEU A 33 9.72 -10.28 3.49
N ALA A 34 9.12 -9.62 2.50
CA ALA A 34 9.49 -9.80 1.10
C ALA A 34 10.94 -9.36 0.84
N ARG A 35 11.37 -8.25 1.46
CA ARG A 35 12.74 -7.74 1.36
C ARG A 35 13.74 -8.66 2.05
N GLU A 36 13.41 -9.16 3.24
CA GLU A 36 14.22 -10.14 3.97
C GLU A 36 14.38 -11.46 3.19
N SER A 37 13.31 -11.86 2.49
CA SER A 37 13.32 -13.01 1.58
C SER A 37 13.99 -12.73 0.22
N SER A 38 14.61 -11.55 0.04
CA SER A 38 15.28 -11.12 -1.20
C SER A 38 14.39 -11.16 -2.46
N LEU A 39 13.07 -10.99 -2.29
CA LEU A 39 12.11 -10.91 -3.39
C LEU A 39 12.04 -9.49 -3.97
N CYS A 40 11.94 -9.36 -5.31
CA CYS A 40 11.59 -8.07 -5.92
C CYS A 40 10.08 -7.86 -5.71
N TYR A 41 9.72 -6.93 -4.82
CA TYR A 41 8.35 -6.64 -4.40
C TYR A 41 7.83 -5.36 -5.08
N LEU A 42 6.56 -5.36 -5.49
CA LEU A 42 5.84 -4.21 -6.03
C LEU A 42 4.47 -4.15 -5.35
N ASN A 43 4.15 -3.02 -4.74
CA ASN A 43 2.81 -2.73 -4.23
C ASN A 43 2.00 -1.96 -5.28
N ILE A 44 0.76 -2.38 -5.51
CA ILE A 44 -0.24 -1.62 -6.27
C ILE A 44 -1.34 -1.22 -5.28
N ALA A 45 -1.32 0.03 -4.84
CA ALA A 45 -2.33 0.58 -3.96
C ALA A 45 -3.51 1.14 -4.77
N ILE A 46 -4.73 0.80 -4.33
CA ILE A 46 -5.97 1.33 -4.90
C ILE A 46 -6.52 2.35 -3.92
N VAL A 47 -6.66 3.61 -4.35
CA VAL A 47 -7.27 4.64 -3.53
C VAL A 47 -8.78 4.43 -3.54
N THR A 48 -9.34 4.03 -2.40
CA THR A 48 -10.78 3.73 -2.25
C THR A 48 -11.57 4.85 -1.62
N ASP A 49 -10.93 5.73 -0.87
CA ASP A 49 -11.56 6.74 -0.03
C ASP A 49 -10.52 7.80 0.38
N TYR A 50 -10.98 8.83 1.10
CA TYR A 50 -10.14 9.89 1.65
C TYR A 50 -9.97 9.79 3.17
N ASP A 51 -9.92 8.56 3.71
CA ASP A 51 -9.78 8.25 5.14
C ASP A 51 -10.82 8.99 6.01
N SER A 52 -10.41 9.72 7.03
CA SER A 52 -11.34 10.44 7.93
C SER A 52 -11.87 11.77 7.36
N GLY A 53 -11.64 12.02 6.07
CA GLY A 53 -11.91 13.27 5.35
C GLY A 53 -10.66 14.13 5.15
N LEU A 54 -10.76 15.10 4.24
CA LEU A 54 -9.71 16.06 3.91
C LEU A 54 -9.96 17.39 4.62
N ASP A 55 -9.04 17.79 5.51
CA ASP A 55 -8.86 19.18 6.01
C ASP A 55 -10.14 20.00 6.22
N ASP A 56 -11.06 19.48 7.04
CA ASP A 56 -12.32 20.14 7.44
C ASP A 56 -13.26 20.50 6.27
N ASP A 57 -13.01 19.97 5.06
CA ASP A 57 -13.94 20.02 3.94
C ASP A 57 -15.18 19.18 4.28
N ILE A 58 -16.28 19.90 4.55
CA ILE A 58 -17.58 19.31 4.92
C ILE A 58 -18.16 18.46 3.78
N GLY A 59 -17.71 18.68 2.53
CA GLY A 59 -18.12 17.88 1.37
C GLY A 59 -17.54 16.47 1.36
N ILE A 60 -16.45 16.21 2.11
CA ILE A 60 -15.74 14.93 2.08
C ILE A 60 -16.05 14.14 3.35
N LYS A 61 -16.83 13.08 3.16
CA LYS A 61 -17.29 12.21 4.26
C LYS A 61 -16.16 11.29 4.74
N PRO A 62 -16.14 10.93 6.03
CA PRO A 62 -15.27 9.87 6.53
C PRO A 62 -15.59 8.54 5.86
N VAL A 63 -14.54 7.73 5.70
CA VAL A 63 -14.59 6.39 5.14
C VAL A 63 -15.59 5.48 5.86
N SER A 64 -16.28 4.65 5.06
CA SER A 64 -17.05 3.50 5.55
C SER A 64 -16.57 2.22 4.88
N TYR A 65 -16.81 1.08 5.54
CA TYR A 65 -16.45 -0.23 4.97
C TYR A 65 -17.17 -0.49 3.63
N GLU A 66 -18.43 -0.06 3.52
CA GLU A 66 -19.25 -0.23 2.33
C GLU A 66 -18.67 0.56 1.14
N GLU A 67 -18.19 1.78 1.38
CA GLU A 67 -17.54 2.60 0.35
C GLU A 67 -16.24 1.95 -0.12
N VAL A 68 -15.40 1.49 0.81
CA VAL A 68 -14.15 0.79 0.51
C VAL A 68 -14.43 -0.44 -0.37
N SER A 69 -15.37 -1.28 0.06
CA SER A 69 -15.72 -2.52 -0.65
C SER A 69 -16.28 -2.26 -2.05
N ALA A 70 -17.13 -1.24 -2.19
CA ALA A 70 -17.71 -0.86 -3.47
C ALA A 70 -16.66 -0.31 -4.45
N ASN A 71 -15.80 0.59 -3.99
CA ASN A 71 -14.75 1.18 -4.82
C ASN A 71 -13.68 0.15 -5.20
N PHE A 72 -13.27 -0.70 -4.26
CA PHE A 72 -12.36 -1.80 -4.55
C PHE A 72 -12.92 -2.73 -5.63
N SER A 73 -14.19 -3.15 -5.49
CA SER A 73 -14.86 -4.03 -6.45
C SER A 73 -14.92 -3.45 -7.86
N ARG A 74 -15.12 -2.13 -8.01
CA ARG A 74 -15.09 -1.43 -9.31
C ARG A 74 -13.70 -1.41 -9.94
N SER A 75 -12.64 -1.44 -9.13
CA SER A 75 -11.26 -1.39 -9.60
C SER A 75 -10.66 -2.75 -9.97
N VAL A 76 -11.30 -3.87 -9.58
CA VAL A 76 -10.78 -5.24 -9.77
C VAL A 76 -10.39 -5.51 -11.24
N ASP A 77 -11.27 -5.20 -12.19
CA ASP A 77 -11.00 -5.49 -13.61
C ASP A 77 -9.82 -4.68 -14.17
N THR A 78 -9.73 -3.41 -13.78
CA THR A 78 -8.62 -2.52 -14.19
C THR A 78 -7.30 -3.02 -13.63
N VAL A 79 -7.27 -3.39 -12.35
CA VAL A 79 -6.07 -3.93 -11.70
C VAL A 79 -5.70 -5.30 -12.28
N GLY A 80 -6.69 -6.15 -12.57
CA GLY A 80 -6.45 -7.43 -13.24
C GLY A 80 -5.82 -7.28 -14.63
N LYS A 81 -6.26 -6.30 -15.42
CA LYS A 81 -5.64 -5.95 -16.71
C LYS A 81 -4.22 -5.41 -16.53
N LEU A 82 -4.01 -4.53 -15.55
CA LEU A 82 -2.70 -3.97 -15.23
C LEU A 82 -1.70 -5.08 -14.86
N ILE A 83 -2.07 -5.98 -13.94
CA ILE A 83 -1.22 -7.10 -13.52
C ILE A 83 -0.85 -7.98 -14.72
N LYS A 84 -1.81 -8.32 -15.57
CA LYS A 84 -1.55 -9.10 -16.81
C LYS A 84 -0.52 -8.41 -17.71
N ASN A 85 -0.60 -7.09 -17.86
CA ASN A 85 0.34 -6.32 -18.68
C ASN A 85 1.72 -6.22 -18.03
N ILE A 86 1.80 -6.04 -16.71
CA ILE A 86 3.06 -6.04 -15.96
C ILE A 86 3.77 -7.38 -16.14
N VAL A 87 3.07 -8.51 -15.91
CA VAL A 87 3.66 -9.85 -16.04
C VAL A 87 4.24 -10.09 -17.43
N LYS A 88 3.54 -9.67 -18.49
CA LYS A 88 4.02 -9.77 -19.87
C LYS A 88 5.26 -8.90 -20.16
N SER A 89 5.43 -7.81 -19.41
CA SER A 89 6.49 -6.82 -19.64
C SER A 89 7.75 -7.07 -18.81
N ILE A 90 7.73 -8.02 -17.87
CA ILE A 90 8.89 -8.33 -17.03
C ILE A 90 9.94 -9.10 -17.86
N ASP A 91 11.00 -8.41 -18.31
CA ASP A 91 12.17 -9.04 -18.95
C ASP A 91 13.27 -9.38 -17.92
N GLY A 92 13.20 -10.58 -17.35
CA GLY A 92 14.37 -11.24 -16.74
C GLY A 92 15.05 -10.54 -15.55
N ARG A 93 14.48 -9.45 -15.01
CA ARG A 93 14.92 -8.76 -13.77
C ARG A 93 16.42 -8.40 -13.72
N LYS A 94 17.03 -8.11 -14.88
CA LYS A 94 18.48 -7.95 -15.04
C LYS A 94 19.08 -6.80 -14.21
N SER A 95 18.29 -5.78 -13.86
CA SER A 95 18.71 -4.61 -13.09
C SER A 95 18.31 -4.61 -11.60
N CYS A 96 17.55 -5.61 -11.12
CA CYS A 96 17.06 -5.65 -9.73
C CYS A 96 18.18 -6.14 -8.77
N ASN A 97 18.56 -5.33 -7.77
CA ASN A 97 19.55 -5.72 -6.75
C ASN A 97 18.94 -6.46 -5.53
N CYS A 98 17.67 -6.87 -5.59
CA CYS A 98 17.00 -7.50 -4.44
C CYS A 98 17.66 -8.81 -3.97
N LYS A 99 18.35 -9.54 -4.86
CA LYS A 99 19.14 -10.73 -4.49
C LYS A 99 20.23 -10.46 -3.45
N ASN A 100 20.69 -9.21 -3.34
CA ASN A 100 21.71 -8.79 -2.39
C ASN A 100 21.11 -7.97 -1.24
N ALA A 101 19.78 -7.95 -1.09
CA ALA A 101 19.09 -7.10 -0.10
C ALA A 101 19.58 -7.33 1.33
N MET A 102 19.94 -8.57 1.68
CA MET A 102 20.39 -8.95 3.01
C MET A 102 21.91 -8.92 3.22
N LYS A 103 22.68 -8.54 2.19
CA LYS A 103 24.14 -8.48 2.32
C LYS A 103 24.53 -7.41 3.35
N GLY A 104 25.12 -7.84 4.47
CA GLY A 104 25.52 -6.97 5.57
C GLY A 104 24.40 -6.59 6.55
N ALA A 105 23.18 -7.12 6.36
CA ALA A 105 22.06 -6.93 7.27
C ALA A 105 21.90 -8.09 8.27
N ILE A 106 22.61 -9.21 8.05
CA ILE A 106 22.61 -10.38 8.92
C ILE A 106 23.85 -10.34 9.82
N ILE A 107 23.63 -10.43 11.13
CA ILE A 107 24.69 -10.64 12.11
C ILE A 107 24.77 -12.15 12.33
N ASP A 108 25.74 -12.80 11.69
CA ASP A 108 26.07 -14.19 12.00
C ASP A 108 26.68 -14.21 13.41
N LYS A 109 26.04 -14.93 14.33
CA LYS A 109 26.55 -15.17 15.69
C LYS A 109 27.59 -16.28 15.69
#